data_AF-A0A246KWV4-F1
#
_entry.id   AF-A0A246KWV4-F1
#
_cell.length_a   1.000
_cell.length_b   1.000
_cell.length_c   1.000
_cell.angle_alpha   90.00
_cell.angle_beta   90.00
_cell.angle_gamma   90.00
#
_symmetry.space_group_name_H-M   'P 1'
#
loop_
_entity.id
_entity.type
_entity.pdbx_description
1 polymer ?
#
loop_
_entity_poly.entity_id
_entity_poly.type
_entity_poly.pdbx_seq_one_letter_code
_entity_poly.pdbx_strand_id
1 'polypeptide(L)'
;MDKPWASIIGDLQSAGMTYAQIGEAIGAAGSTVGDLASGRSQSPRATTAFALLRLHASRLNETQSGTSDAVRILIDRRMSKRALRARLGLASDKHLATLLKLPAAQVEGWPEEGVLPALPQIQRLLGGEAKPPDPVAPTDFDHDRIVPVDAA
;
A
#
# COMPACT_ATOMS: atom_id res chain seq x y z
N MET A 1 -8.31 27.56 -7.05
CA MET A 1 -8.25 28.29 -5.77
C MET A 1 -7.04 27.76 -5.03
N ASP A 2 -5.98 28.56 -4.97
CA ASP A 2 -4.76 28.19 -4.26
C ASP A 2 -5.08 28.16 -2.75
N LYS A 3 -4.85 27.01 -2.09
CA LYS A 3 -5.08 26.88 -0.65
C LYS A 3 -4.25 27.95 0.10
N PRO A 4 -4.79 28.59 1.15
CA PRO A 4 -4.02 29.56 1.92
C PRO A 4 -2.83 28.88 2.62
N TRP A 5 -1.71 29.59 2.73
CA TRP A 5 -0.49 29.08 3.37
C TRP A 5 -0.72 28.56 4.78
N ALA A 6 -1.61 29.22 5.54
CA ALA A 6 -2.04 28.78 6.87
C ALA A 6 -2.66 27.38 6.87
N SER A 7 -3.48 27.05 5.86
CA SER A 7 -4.07 25.70 5.72
C SER A 7 -3.00 24.68 5.36
N ILE A 8 -2.07 25.01 4.48
CA ILE A 8 -0.95 24.13 4.11
C ILE A 8 -0.09 23.80 5.32
N ILE A 9 0.23 24.81 6.13
CA ILE A 9 1.03 24.64 7.35
C ILE A 9 0.23 23.87 8.41
N GLY A 10 -1.08 24.13 8.56
CA GLY A 10 -1.95 23.39 9.46
C GLY A 10 -2.06 21.90 9.11
N ASP A 11 -2.12 21.57 7.82
CA ASP A 11 -2.08 20.18 7.34
C ASP A 11 -0.74 19.51 7.73
N LEU A 12 0.39 20.20 7.58
CA LEU A 12 1.71 19.69 7.97
C LEU A 12 1.85 19.51 9.50
N GLN A 13 1.26 20.41 10.30
CA GLN A 13 1.21 20.25 11.75
C GLN A 13 0.34 19.07 12.17
N SER A 14 -0.78 18.86 11.48
CA SER A 14 -1.66 17.69 11.72
C SER A 14 -0.96 16.37 11.36
N ALA A 15 -0.01 16.41 10.42
CA ALA A 15 0.90 15.31 10.12
C ALA A 15 2.05 15.16 11.14
N GLY A 16 2.09 15.97 12.20
CA GLY A 16 3.05 15.90 13.29
C GLY A 16 4.32 16.75 13.13
N MET A 17 4.39 17.62 12.11
CA MET A 17 5.54 18.52 11.94
C MET A 17 5.46 19.77 12.81
N THR A 18 6.58 20.14 13.42
CA THR A 18 6.73 21.42 14.12
C THR A 18 7.13 22.55 13.17
N TYR A 19 6.90 23.81 13.55
CA TYR A 19 7.34 24.96 12.73
C TYR A 19 8.85 24.99 12.48
N ALA A 20 9.66 24.52 13.44
CA ALA A 20 11.10 24.41 13.28
C ALA A 20 11.47 23.41 12.17
N GLN A 21 10.84 22.23 12.18
CA GLN A 21 11.05 21.19 11.16
C GLN A 21 10.55 21.62 9.77
N ILE A 22 9.39 22.31 9.71
CA ILE A 22 8.88 22.86 8.45
C ILE A 22 9.85 23.91 7.92
N GLY A 23 10.34 24.80 8.79
CA GLY A 23 11.32 25.84 8.44
C GLY A 23 12.60 25.23 7.88
N GLU A 24 13.19 24.26 8.58
CA GLU A 24 14.38 23.54 8.15
C GLU A 24 14.17 22.87 6.77
N ALA A 25 13.04 22.20 6.58
CA ALA A 25 12.71 21.50 5.34
C ALA A 25 12.53 22.44 4.13
N ILE A 26 12.10 23.69 4.35
CA ILE A 26 11.90 24.69 3.27
C ILE A 26 13.03 25.71 3.18
N GLY A 27 14.06 25.60 4.03
CA GLY A 27 15.18 26.55 4.10
C GLY A 27 14.79 27.93 4.67
N ALA A 28 13.83 27.99 5.58
CA ALA A 28 13.38 29.21 6.26
C ALA A 28 13.47 29.09 7.79
N ALA A 29 13.44 30.21 8.50
CA ALA A 29 13.34 30.19 9.96
C ALA A 29 11.94 29.73 10.39
N GLY A 30 11.84 29.01 11.50
CA GLY A 30 10.55 28.60 12.07
C GLY A 30 9.63 29.78 12.42
N SER A 31 10.19 30.95 12.73
CA SER A 31 9.44 32.20 12.91
C SER A 31 8.74 32.66 11.62
N THR A 32 9.41 32.53 10.47
CA THR A 32 8.82 32.82 9.16
C THR A 32 7.64 31.90 8.87
N VAL A 33 7.73 30.61 9.23
CA VAL A 33 6.61 29.67 9.12
C VAL A 33 5.44 30.09 10.02
N GLY A 34 5.72 30.57 11.23
CA GLY A 34 4.69 31.12 12.14
C GLY A 34 4.00 32.38 11.60
N ASP A 35 4.74 33.28 10.95
CA ASP A 35 4.16 34.48 10.29
C ASP A 35 3.29 34.12 9.08
N LEU A 36 3.66 33.07 8.34
CA LEU A 36 2.87 32.52 7.24
C LEU A 36 1.60 31.82 7.77
N ALA A 37 1.72 31.09 8.88
CA ALA A 37 0.60 30.38 9.51
C ALA A 37 -0.44 31.34 10.12
N SER A 38 0.02 32.44 10.71
CA SER A 38 -0.83 33.51 11.25
C SER A 38 -1.36 34.47 10.19
N GLY A 39 -0.95 34.31 8.93
CA GLY A 39 -1.39 35.15 7.81
C GLY A 39 -0.78 36.57 7.79
N ARG A 40 0.17 36.88 8.68
CA ARG A 40 0.88 38.16 8.74
C ARG A 40 1.82 38.35 7.55
N SER A 41 2.37 37.26 7.02
CA SER A 41 3.17 37.27 5.80
C SER A 41 2.41 36.54 4.69
N GLN A 42 2.13 37.24 3.59
CA GLN A 42 1.39 36.71 2.42
C GLN A 42 2.34 36.33 1.26
N SER A 43 3.63 36.61 1.38
CA SER A 43 4.59 36.47 0.27
C SER A 43 5.90 35.86 0.74
N PRO A 44 5.93 34.55 1.01
CA PRO A 44 7.20 33.83 1.12
C PRO A 44 7.99 34.04 -0.18
N ARG A 45 9.32 34.18 -0.08
CA ARG A 45 10.17 34.22 -1.28
C ARG A 45 9.84 33.03 -2.18
N ALA A 46 9.83 33.22 -3.50
CA ALA A 46 9.36 32.23 -4.47
C ALA A 46 9.91 30.81 -4.18
N THR A 47 11.21 30.69 -3.86
CA THR A 47 11.85 29.42 -3.48
C THR A 47 11.19 28.74 -2.28
N THR A 48 10.90 29.49 -1.22
CA THR A 48 10.26 28.98 0.00
C THR A 48 8.80 28.57 -0.26
N ALA A 49 8.09 29.32 -1.10
CA ALA A 49 6.73 28.99 -1.53
C ALA A 49 6.68 27.62 -2.25
N PHE A 50 7.58 27.42 -3.22
CA PHE A 50 7.66 26.14 -3.95
C PHE A 50 8.12 24.98 -3.04
N ALA A 51 9.08 25.22 -2.16
CA ALA A 51 9.55 24.21 -1.21
C ALA A 51 8.42 23.76 -0.26
N LEU A 52 7.60 24.70 0.22
CA LEU A 52 6.46 24.43 1.08
C LEU A 52 5.35 23.64 0.35
N LEU A 53 5.03 24.02 -0.89
CA LEU A 53 4.07 23.28 -1.74
C LEU A 53 4.55 21.84 -2.01
N ARG A 54 5.83 21.68 -2.33
CA ARG A 54 6.42 20.35 -2.57
C ARG A 54 6.40 19.49 -1.30
N LEU A 55 6.76 20.07 -0.15
CA LEU A 55 6.72 19.37 1.14
C LEU A 55 5.31 18.90 1.48
N HIS A 56 4.31 19.77 1.30
CA HIS A 56 2.90 19.45 1.51
C HIS A 56 2.40 18.36 0.58
N ALA A 57 2.72 18.45 -0.72
CA ALA A 57 2.36 17.41 -1.69
C ALA A 57 2.98 16.04 -1.33
N SER A 58 4.24 16.01 -0.92
CA SER A 58 4.90 14.77 -0.48
C SER A 58 4.23 14.17 0.76
N ARG A 59 3.87 15.01 1.75
CA ARG A 59 3.21 14.53 2.98
C ARG A 59 1.78 14.07 2.75
N LEU A 60 1.02 14.75 1.89
CA LEU A 60 -0.31 14.28 1.50
C LEU A 60 -0.26 12.92 0.82
N ASN A 61 0.73 12.65 -0.02
CA ASN A 61 0.88 11.34 -0.65
C ASN A 61 1.24 10.25 0.37
N GLU A 62 2.10 10.55 1.33
CA GLU A 62 2.51 9.62 2.40
C GLU A 62 1.34 9.27 3.34
N THR A 63 0.59 10.29 3.80
CA THR A 63 -0.59 10.09 4.64
C THR A 63 -1.71 9.36 3.90
N GLN A 64 -1.90 9.64 2.60
CA GLN A 64 -2.88 8.93 1.78
C GLN A 64 -2.50 7.48 1.52
N SER A 65 -1.21 7.16 1.35
CA SER A 65 -0.77 5.77 1.20
C SER A 65 -1.07 4.96 2.46
N GLY A 66 -0.69 5.45 3.65
CA GLY A 66 -0.92 4.72 4.91
C GLY A 66 -2.41 4.52 5.25
N THR A 67 -3.24 5.52 5.01
CA THR A 67 -4.70 5.41 5.24
C THR A 67 -5.36 4.49 4.22
N SER A 68 -4.98 4.58 2.95
CA SER A 68 -5.48 3.70 1.89
C SER A 68 -5.05 2.26 2.11
N ASP A 69 -3.83 2.02 2.59
CA ASP A 69 -3.33 0.67 2.88
C ASP A 69 -4.01 0.07 4.11
N ALA A 70 -4.25 0.84 5.18
CA ALA A 70 -5.01 0.36 6.33
C ALA A 70 -6.46 0.01 5.97
N VAL A 71 -7.13 0.87 5.18
CA VAL A 71 -8.47 0.60 4.66
C VAL A 71 -8.46 -0.59 3.71
N ARG A 72 -7.45 -0.73 2.85
CA ARG A 72 -7.24 -1.90 1.98
C ARG A 72 -7.04 -3.18 2.78
N ILE A 73 -6.24 -3.18 3.85
CA ILE A 73 -6.00 -4.33 4.71
C ILE A 73 -7.28 -4.75 5.45
N LEU A 74 -8.06 -3.78 5.93
CA LEU A 74 -9.36 -4.04 6.58
C LEU A 74 -10.40 -4.58 5.59
N ILE A 75 -10.36 -4.14 4.33
CA ILE A 75 -11.17 -4.69 3.23
C ILE A 75 -10.63 -6.06 2.79
N ASP A 76 -9.31 -6.28 2.81
CA ASP A 76 -8.62 -7.50 2.38
C ASP A 76 -8.99 -8.73 3.23
N ARG A 77 -9.33 -8.55 4.51
CA ARG A 77 -9.87 -9.64 5.35
C ARG A 77 -11.30 -10.07 4.99
N ARG A 78 -12.00 -9.32 4.14
CA ARG A 78 -13.37 -9.61 3.66
C ARG A 78 -13.49 -9.41 2.14
N MET A 79 -12.43 -9.68 1.37
CA MET A 79 -12.48 -9.47 -0.07
C MET A 79 -13.53 -10.36 -0.71
N SER A 80 -14.55 -9.70 -1.25
CA SER A 80 -15.62 -10.33 -2.00
C SER A 80 -15.25 -10.45 -3.47
N LYS A 81 -15.93 -11.34 -4.21
CA LYS A 81 -15.72 -11.48 -5.67
C LYS A 81 -15.87 -10.14 -6.38
N ARG A 82 -16.86 -9.32 -5.98
CA ARG A 82 -17.07 -7.97 -6.52
C ARG A 82 -15.89 -7.03 -6.26
N ALA A 83 -15.35 -7.05 -5.03
CA ALA A 83 -14.19 -6.23 -4.69
C ALA A 83 -12.94 -6.65 -5.48
N LEU A 84 -12.75 -7.97 -5.69
CA LEU A 84 -11.65 -8.50 -6.50
C LEU A 84 -11.77 -8.05 -7.97
N ARG A 85 -12.98 -8.10 -8.56
CA ARG A 85 -13.22 -7.58 -9.92
C ARG A 85 -12.94 -6.08 -10.01
N ALA A 86 -13.45 -5.30 -9.07
CA ALA A 86 -13.26 -3.85 -9.06
C ALA A 86 -11.78 -3.45 -8.90
N ARG A 87 -11.02 -4.13 -8.03
CA ARG A 87 -9.58 -3.87 -7.85
C ARG A 87 -8.77 -4.21 -9.10
N LEU A 88 -9.15 -5.26 -9.84
CA LEU A 88 -8.48 -5.66 -11.09
C LEU A 88 -8.98 -4.89 -12.32
N GLY A 89 -9.98 -4.00 -12.16
CA GLY A 89 -10.59 -3.28 -13.28
C GLY A 89 -11.35 -4.19 -14.25
N LEU A 90 -11.82 -5.35 -13.79
CA LEU A 90 -12.46 -6.37 -14.62
C LEU A 90 -13.98 -6.22 -14.60
N ALA A 91 -14.58 -6.19 -15.78
CA ALA A 91 -16.04 -6.13 -15.93
C ALA A 91 -16.73 -7.51 -15.87
N SER A 92 -15.99 -8.62 -15.93
CA SER A 92 -16.58 -9.96 -16.06
C SER A 92 -15.79 -11.07 -15.36
N ASP A 93 -16.52 -12.03 -14.80
CA ASP A 93 -16.07 -13.29 -14.18
C ASP A 93 -15.25 -14.14 -15.13
N LYS A 94 -15.56 -14.07 -16.43
CA LYS A 94 -14.81 -14.82 -17.46
C LYS A 94 -13.35 -14.36 -17.50
N HIS A 95 -13.12 -13.04 -17.45
CA HIS A 95 -11.77 -12.50 -17.42
C HIS A 95 -11.07 -12.79 -16.09
N LEU A 96 -11.80 -12.76 -14.97
CA LEU A 96 -11.28 -13.16 -13.68
C LEU A 96 -10.85 -14.65 -13.68
N ALA A 97 -11.67 -15.53 -14.26
CA ALA A 97 -11.39 -16.95 -14.42
C ALA A 97 -10.16 -17.22 -15.30
N THR A 98 -10.01 -16.48 -16.41
CA THR A 98 -8.81 -16.53 -17.26
C THR A 98 -7.54 -16.16 -16.48
N LEU A 99 -7.59 -15.09 -15.69
CA LEU A 99 -6.44 -14.64 -14.90
C LEU A 99 -6.09 -15.60 -13.77
N LEU A 100 -7.10 -16.17 -13.12
CA LEU A 100 -6.92 -17.15 -12.05
C LEU A 100 -6.59 -18.55 -12.57
N LYS A 101 -6.67 -18.78 -13.89
CA LYS A 101 -6.58 -20.10 -14.53
C LYS A 101 -7.57 -21.11 -13.91
N LEU A 102 -8.79 -20.66 -13.63
CA LEU A 102 -9.88 -21.46 -13.08
C LEU A 102 -11.04 -21.56 -14.07
N PRO A 103 -11.89 -22.58 -13.96
CA PRO A 103 -13.14 -22.65 -14.71
C PRO A 103 -14.06 -21.48 -14.37
N ALA A 104 -14.70 -20.88 -15.38
CA ALA A 104 -15.66 -19.78 -15.17
C ALA A 104 -16.81 -20.20 -14.24
N ALA A 105 -17.30 -21.44 -14.34
CA ALA A 105 -18.34 -21.98 -13.45
C ALA A 105 -17.92 -22.00 -11.98
N GLN A 106 -16.62 -22.21 -11.70
CA GLN A 106 -16.09 -22.21 -10.35
C GLN A 106 -16.04 -20.79 -9.77
N VAL A 107 -15.65 -19.79 -10.58
CA VAL A 107 -15.63 -18.37 -10.18
C VAL A 107 -17.05 -17.79 -10.09
N GLU A 108 -17.95 -18.20 -10.97
CA GLU A 108 -19.35 -17.78 -10.97
C GLU A 108 -20.06 -18.24 -9.69
N GLY A 109 -19.79 -19.48 -9.25
CA GLY A 109 -20.29 -20.05 -8.00
C GLY A 109 -19.72 -19.43 -6.71
N TRP A 110 -18.79 -18.48 -6.80
CA TRP A 110 -18.31 -17.76 -5.62
C TRP A 110 -19.31 -16.70 -5.17
N PRO A 111 -19.46 -16.49 -3.85
CA PRO A 111 -20.33 -15.45 -3.33
C PRO A 111 -19.87 -14.06 -3.81
N GLU A 112 -20.80 -13.29 -4.38
CA GLU A 112 -20.58 -11.90 -4.81
C GLU A 112 -20.12 -11.01 -3.66
N GLU A 113 -20.68 -11.25 -2.48
CA GLU A 113 -20.36 -10.67 -1.17
C GLU A 113 -20.10 -11.80 -0.18
N GLY A 114 -18.83 -12.16 0.02
CA GLY A 114 -18.44 -13.27 0.89
C GLY A 114 -16.94 -13.51 0.89
N VAL A 115 -16.48 -14.37 1.80
CA VAL A 115 -15.07 -14.72 1.92
C VAL A 115 -14.64 -15.53 0.70
N LEU A 116 -13.75 -14.97 -0.10
CA LEU A 116 -13.14 -15.70 -1.20
C LEU A 116 -12.28 -16.85 -0.67
N PRO A 117 -12.25 -18.00 -1.36
CA PRO A 117 -11.34 -19.08 -1.01
C PRO A 117 -9.90 -18.56 -1.05
N ALA A 118 -9.10 -18.91 -0.04
CA ALA A 118 -7.72 -18.45 0.09
C ALA A 118 -6.80 -19.16 -0.93
N LEU A 119 -7.01 -18.86 -2.22
CA LEU A 119 -6.24 -19.43 -3.31
C LEU A 119 -4.92 -18.67 -3.49
N PRO A 120 -3.79 -19.38 -3.69
CA PRO A 120 -2.50 -18.75 -3.94
C PRO A 120 -2.52 -17.77 -5.13
N GLN A 121 -3.32 -18.07 -6.15
CA GLN A 121 -3.48 -17.23 -7.34
C GLN A 121 -4.11 -15.88 -7.01
N ILE A 122 -5.11 -15.84 -6.11
CA ILE A 122 -5.74 -14.61 -5.66
C ILE A 122 -4.74 -13.78 -4.85
N GLN A 123 -3.97 -14.42 -3.96
CA GLN A 123 -2.94 -13.74 -3.15
C GLN A 123 -1.87 -13.08 -4.03
N ARG A 124 -1.38 -13.80 -5.06
CA ARG A 124 -0.42 -13.27 -6.05
C ARG A 124 -0.96 -12.05 -6.81
N LEU A 125 -2.25 -12.04 -7.14
CA LEU A 125 -2.90 -10.90 -7.80
C LEU A 125 -3.13 -9.71 -6.86
N LEU A 126 -3.34 -9.97 -5.56
CA LEU A 126 -3.50 -8.96 -4.52
C LEU A 126 -2.17 -8.33 -4.06
N GLY A 127 -1.04 -8.72 -4.66
CA GLY A 127 0.27 -8.22 -4.27
C GLY A 127 0.80 -8.83 -2.96
N GLY A 128 0.08 -9.81 -2.40
CA GLY A 128 0.70 -10.73 -1.47
C GLY A 128 1.68 -11.57 -2.26
N GLU A 129 2.97 -11.37 -2.06
CA GLU A 129 3.91 -12.43 -2.37
C GLU A 129 3.41 -13.65 -1.61
N ALA A 130 2.80 -14.60 -2.33
CA ALA A 130 2.72 -15.95 -1.84
C ALA A 130 4.18 -16.35 -1.72
N LYS A 131 4.74 -16.24 -0.50
CA LYS A 131 5.90 -17.01 -0.11
C LYS A 131 5.65 -18.38 -0.75
N PRO A 132 6.51 -18.84 -1.67
CA PRO A 132 6.30 -20.13 -2.30
C PRO A 132 6.01 -21.12 -1.17
N PRO A 133 5.03 -22.05 -1.32
CA PRO A 133 4.91 -23.13 -0.35
C PRO A 133 6.33 -23.64 -0.17
N ASP A 134 6.84 -23.58 1.07
CA ASP A 134 8.18 -24.05 1.37
C ASP A 134 8.30 -25.38 0.61
N PRO A 135 9.27 -25.52 -0.32
CA PRO A 135 9.36 -26.71 -1.15
C PRO A 135 9.26 -27.87 -0.18
N VAL A 136 8.24 -28.70 -0.38
CA VAL A 136 8.00 -29.93 0.36
C VAL A 136 9.38 -30.49 0.63
N ALA A 137 9.78 -30.52 1.92
CA ALA A 137 11.09 -30.96 2.34
C ALA A 137 11.44 -32.17 1.46
N PRO A 138 12.58 -32.17 0.75
CA PRO A 138 12.89 -33.26 -0.16
C PRO A 138 12.66 -34.54 0.62
N THR A 139 11.67 -35.31 0.18
CA THR A 139 11.42 -36.65 0.69
C THR A 139 12.77 -37.32 0.67
N ASP A 140 13.30 -37.59 1.85
CA ASP A 140 14.60 -38.23 2.04
C ASP A 140 14.47 -39.64 1.44
N PHE A 141 14.78 -39.74 0.15
CA PHE A 141 14.71 -40.96 -0.64
C PHE A 141 15.95 -41.83 -0.44
N ASP A 142 16.75 -41.60 0.60
CA ASP A 142 17.98 -42.35 0.88
C ASP A 142 18.01 -43.04 2.25
N HIS A 143 16.85 -43.25 2.87
CA HIS A 143 16.76 -43.93 4.18
C HIS A 143 16.89 -45.47 4.12
N ASP A 144 17.02 -46.09 2.93
CA ASP A 144 17.12 -47.56 2.79
C ASP A 144 18.39 -48.04 2.06
N ARG A 145 19.42 -47.21 1.87
CA ARG A 145 20.64 -47.59 1.13
C ARG A 145 21.87 -47.94 1.98
N ILE A 146 21.68 -48.30 3.25
CA ILE A 146 22.74 -48.88 4.07
C ILE A 146 22.90 -50.35 3.69
N VAL A 147 23.80 -50.64 2.74
CA VAL A 147 24.37 -51.98 2.59
C VAL A 147 25.48 -52.16 3.65
N PRO A 148 25.49 -53.26 4.43
CA PRO A 148 26.63 -53.56 5.29
C PRO A 148 27.82 -53.94 4.40
N VAL A 149 28.93 -53.20 4.51
CA VAL A 149 30.23 -53.66 4.00
C VAL A 149 30.88 -54.49 5.09
N ASP A 150 30.96 -55.79 4.86
CA ASP A 150 31.83 -56.71 5.60
C ASP A 150 33.29 -56.29 5.35
N ALA A 151 33.99 -55.93 6.43
CA ALA A 151 35.43 -55.71 6.40
C ALA A 151 36.12 -57.06 6.64
N ALA A 152 36.71 -57.61 5.58
CA ALA A 152 37.65 -58.73 5.63
C ALA A 152 39.09 -58.23 5.81
#